data_AF-S9U6G9-F1
#
_entry.id   AF-S9U6G9-F1
#
_cell.length_a   1.000
_cell.length_b   1.000
_cell.length_c   1.000
_cell.angle_alpha   90.00
_cell.angle_beta   90.00
_cell.angle_gamma   90.00
#
_symmetry.space_group_name_H-M   'P 1'
#
loop_
_entity.id
_entity.type
_entity.pdbx_description
1 polymer ?
#
loop_
_entity_poly.entity_id
_entity_poly.type
_entity_poly.pdbx_seq_one_letter_code
_entity_poly.pdbx_strand_id
1 'polypeptide(L)'
;MAQYHLAFRTTRVPGRECDLVAHGDRAEADYIVVLVAGRIYQVPLYRQRSRRALTPRMLLRLFEWLIADAAEDELSTGRDSSEEESDGESADDTHTKRRSYRIAESLLPALTTAPRAVWADARTDFLLNDASNHRPLHTIENALFVVALDDGGRAGGAEGLSASCASYLCGNGSNRWCDKSFNLVVRADGEVGAHVEHSWCDLSSFTALFGRATAAEEGAYDDDGLPRALPGDRPDLSAAQWEALQPRRLRFRIHKSLAHSIRAAHTAFLTDVASQLDLHVRRLGGYGAGLPRHYGCSPRAWVQLAVQLAYYVDQRYTLSQVYESVPMRSFLKGRTETLRGVGEASCRFVRAMTARDAAGELTDECSAAEKRDALLTACRAHEQTRREAACGDGIDRHLFALYMVSAGKQIPSDFITAVLRRTRWHVSLAEAPPQQGETPGCGFGPVAPDGYGVAYSFVGDGALYVTVTAEKGCGTTSAAALADRIEAALQTMADVMAQFDDA
;
A
#
# COMPACT_ATOMS: atom_id res chain seq x y z
N MET A 1 -12.49 -1.01 17.21
CA MET A 1 -13.32 -1.45 16.07
C MET A 1 -13.69 -0.32 15.09
N ALA A 2 -13.60 0.96 15.46
CA ALA A 2 -14.05 2.08 14.61
C ALA A 2 -13.56 2.04 13.14
N GLN A 3 -12.28 1.72 12.92
CA GLN A 3 -11.69 1.69 11.57
C GLN A 3 -12.37 0.66 10.64
N TYR A 4 -12.83 -0.49 11.16
CA TYR A 4 -13.47 -1.52 10.33
C TYR A 4 -14.80 -1.07 9.71
N HIS A 5 -15.49 -0.10 10.32
CA HIS A 5 -16.72 0.45 9.73
C HIS A 5 -16.45 1.20 8.43
N LEU A 6 -15.21 1.63 8.20
CA LEU A 6 -14.79 2.38 7.03
C LEU A 6 -14.14 1.48 5.95
N ALA A 7 -14.07 0.16 6.14
CA ALA A 7 -13.40 -0.71 5.17
C ALA A 7 -14.12 -0.76 3.82
N PHE A 8 -15.44 -0.86 3.84
CA PHE A 8 -16.27 -1.01 2.65
C PHE A 8 -17.10 0.24 2.37
N ARG A 9 -17.41 0.50 1.09
CA ARG A 9 -18.16 1.69 0.62
C ARG A 9 -17.49 3.01 0.96
N THR A 10 -16.18 3.00 1.19
CA THR A 10 -15.43 4.19 1.55
C THR A 10 -14.55 4.60 0.39
N THR A 11 -14.54 5.89 0.12
CA THR A 11 -13.71 6.50 -0.92
C THR A 11 -13.26 7.87 -0.45
N ARG A 12 -11.99 8.18 -0.68
CA ARG A 12 -11.45 9.53 -0.52
C ARG A 12 -11.96 10.40 -1.67
N VAL A 13 -12.56 11.54 -1.34
CA VAL A 13 -13.06 12.52 -2.31
C VAL A 13 -12.08 13.69 -2.34
N PRO A 14 -11.49 14.01 -3.50
CA PRO A 14 -10.52 15.10 -3.60
C PRO A 14 -11.20 16.46 -3.39
N GLY A 15 -10.54 17.34 -2.65
CA GLY A 15 -10.87 18.76 -2.54
C GLY A 15 -9.64 19.63 -2.81
N ARG A 16 -9.83 20.89 -3.19
CA ARG A 16 -8.70 21.78 -3.50
C ARG A 16 -7.80 22.03 -2.29
N GLU A 17 -8.40 22.16 -1.11
CA GLU A 17 -7.68 22.43 0.15
C GLU A 17 -7.58 21.21 1.05
N CYS A 18 -8.66 20.42 1.11
CA CYS A 18 -8.75 19.26 1.98
C CYS A 18 -9.66 18.21 1.33
N ASP A 19 -9.21 16.96 1.40
CA ASP A 19 -9.98 15.81 0.94
C ASP A 19 -10.91 15.32 2.05
N LEU A 20 -11.96 14.60 1.65
CA LEU A 20 -12.92 14.01 2.57
C LEU A 20 -12.91 12.49 2.44
N VAL A 21 -13.03 11.78 3.56
CA VAL A 21 -13.34 10.35 3.56
C VAL A 21 -14.85 10.19 3.51
N ALA A 22 -15.39 9.92 2.33
CA ALA A 22 -16.81 9.66 2.15
C ALA A 22 -17.13 8.19 2.42
N HIS A 23 -18.23 7.94 3.12
CA HIS A 23 -18.74 6.60 3.40
C HIS A 23 -20.17 6.47 2.87
N GLY A 24 -20.37 5.61 1.88
CA GLY A 24 -21.65 5.42 1.20
C GLY A 24 -22.70 4.68 2.04
N ASP A 25 -23.98 4.87 1.69
CA ASP A 25 -25.10 4.22 2.36
C ASP A 25 -25.08 2.69 2.14
N ARG A 26 -25.38 1.95 3.22
CA ARG A 26 -25.51 0.49 3.19
C ARG A 26 -26.66 0.01 2.31
N ALA A 27 -27.69 0.82 2.11
CA ALA A 27 -28.79 0.49 1.22
C ALA A 27 -28.33 0.44 -0.26
N GLU A 28 -27.27 1.16 -0.61
CA GLU A 28 -26.95 1.50 -2.02
C GLU A 28 -25.83 0.66 -2.65
N ALA A 29 -25.06 -0.11 -1.87
CA ALA A 29 -23.93 -0.87 -2.43
C ALA A 29 -23.91 -2.34 -1.99
N ASP A 30 -24.34 -3.19 -2.92
CA ASP A 30 -24.29 -4.65 -2.89
C ASP A 30 -23.44 -5.21 -4.05
N TYR A 31 -22.47 -4.42 -4.51
CA TYR A 31 -21.62 -4.70 -5.66
C TYR A 31 -20.18 -4.25 -5.41
N ILE A 32 -19.27 -4.76 -6.22
CA ILE A 32 -17.88 -4.29 -6.33
C ILE A 32 -17.66 -3.66 -7.70
N VAL A 33 -16.54 -2.96 -7.85
CA VAL A 33 -16.07 -2.50 -9.15
C VAL A 33 -14.84 -3.29 -9.54
N VAL A 34 -14.76 -3.73 -10.79
CA VAL A 34 -13.62 -4.46 -11.34
C VAL A 34 -12.96 -3.63 -12.43
N LEU A 35 -11.65 -3.46 -12.31
CA LEU A 35 -10.76 -2.91 -13.33
C LEU A 35 -10.10 -4.08 -14.04
N VAL A 36 -10.25 -4.19 -15.35
CA VAL A 36 -9.64 -5.24 -16.19
C VAL A 36 -9.35 -4.65 -17.56
N ALA A 37 -8.18 -4.88 -18.16
CA ALA A 37 -7.92 -4.47 -19.55
C ALA A 37 -8.24 -2.97 -19.84
N GLY A 38 -7.98 -2.10 -18.85
CA GLY A 38 -8.34 -0.68 -18.93
C GLY A 38 -9.85 -0.41 -19.04
N ARG A 39 -10.69 -1.31 -18.56
CA ARG A 39 -12.16 -1.21 -18.53
C ARG A 39 -12.65 -1.33 -17.11
N ILE A 40 -13.78 -0.68 -16.84
CA ILE A 40 -14.40 -0.58 -15.52
C ILE A 40 -15.77 -1.26 -15.57
N TYR A 41 -16.01 -2.22 -14.69
CA TYR A 41 -17.27 -2.94 -14.58
C TYR A 41 -17.85 -2.83 -13.18
N GLN A 42 -19.18 -2.75 -13.10
CA GLN A 42 -19.92 -2.98 -11.87
C GLN A 42 -20.29 -4.47 -11.79
N VAL A 43 -19.85 -5.17 -10.75
CA VAL A 43 -20.12 -6.60 -10.56
C VAL A 43 -21.01 -6.80 -9.32
N PRO A 44 -22.23 -7.33 -9.47
CA PRO A 44 -23.11 -7.57 -8.33
C PRO A 44 -22.54 -8.68 -7.43
N LEU A 45 -22.70 -8.55 -6.10
CA LEU A 45 -22.35 -9.59 -5.14
C LEU A 45 -23.57 -10.28 -4.53
N TYR A 46 -24.78 -9.82 -4.85
CA TYR A 46 -26.02 -10.35 -4.29
C TYR A 46 -27.06 -10.56 -5.39
N ARG A 47 -27.91 -11.58 -5.21
CA ARG A 47 -29.09 -11.77 -6.07
C ARG A 47 -30.13 -10.70 -5.75
N GLN A 48 -30.53 -9.89 -6.74
CA GLN A 48 -31.41 -8.73 -6.57
C GLN A 48 -32.70 -9.04 -5.77
N ARG A 49 -33.37 -10.15 -6.08
CA ARG A 49 -34.66 -10.50 -5.46
C ARG A 49 -34.54 -11.07 -4.03
N SER A 50 -33.53 -11.90 -3.78
CA SER A 50 -33.41 -12.62 -2.51
C SER A 50 -32.42 -12.00 -1.53
N ARG A 51 -31.60 -11.03 -1.99
CA ARG A 51 -30.49 -10.42 -1.23
C ARG A 51 -29.54 -11.46 -0.63
N ARG A 52 -29.47 -12.66 -1.23
CA ARG A 52 -28.48 -13.69 -0.90
C ARG A 52 -27.20 -13.39 -1.64
N ALA A 53 -26.06 -13.53 -0.96
CA ALA A 53 -24.75 -13.40 -1.57
C ALA A 53 -24.59 -14.42 -2.72
N LEU A 54 -23.86 -14.01 -3.75
CA LEU A 54 -23.43 -14.93 -4.81
C LEU A 54 -22.41 -15.91 -4.24
N THR A 55 -22.47 -17.14 -4.75
CA THR A 55 -21.58 -18.21 -4.29
C THR A 55 -20.27 -18.14 -5.05
N PRO A 56 -19.15 -18.67 -4.53
CA PRO A 56 -17.86 -18.61 -5.21
C PRO A 56 -17.89 -19.17 -6.65
N ARG A 57 -18.63 -20.25 -6.91
CA ARG A 57 -18.84 -20.80 -8.27
C ARG A 57 -19.58 -19.85 -9.20
N MET A 58 -20.51 -19.05 -8.68
CA MET A 58 -21.20 -18.04 -9.47
C MET A 58 -20.28 -16.86 -9.77
N LEU A 59 -19.51 -16.40 -8.78
CA LEU A 59 -18.53 -15.34 -8.98
C LEU A 59 -17.49 -15.77 -10.02
N LEU A 60 -16.96 -16.99 -9.95
CA LEU A 60 -16.04 -17.52 -10.96
C LEU A 60 -16.59 -17.35 -12.39
N ARG A 61 -17.83 -17.79 -12.65
CA ARG A 61 -18.48 -17.60 -13.96
C ARG A 61 -18.63 -16.14 -14.38
N LEU A 62 -18.94 -15.25 -13.43
CA LEU A 62 -19.04 -13.81 -13.72
C LEU A 62 -17.67 -13.21 -14.07
N PHE A 63 -16.60 -13.64 -13.42
CA PHE A 63 -15.23 -13.20 -13.71
C PHE A 63 -14.72 -13.78 -15.04
N GLU A 64 -15.01 -15.04 -15.36
CA GLU A 64 -14.73 -15.63 -16.68
C GLU A 64 -15.41 -14.85 -17.81
N TRP A 65 -16.70 -14.55 -17.64
CA TRP A 65 -17.45 -13.72 -18.59
C TRP A 65 -16.84 -12.32 -18.74
N LEU A 66 -16.51 -11.68 -17.61
CA LEU A 66 -15.94 -10.33 -17.58
C LEU A 66 -14.58 -10.26 -18.28
N ILE A 67 -13.72 -11.26 -18.09
CA ILE A 67 -12.41 -11.33 -18.76
C ILE A 67 -12.61 -11.50 -20.28
N ALA A 68 -13.55 -12.36 -20.69
CA ALA A 68 -13.85 -12.55 -22.12
C ALA A 68 -14.43 -11.28 -22.77
N ASP A 69 -15.42 -10.64 -22.13
CA ASP A 69 -16.03 -9.39 -22.61
C ASP A 69 -15.01 -8.26 -22.72
N ALA A 70 -14.10 -8.14 -21.75
CA ALA A 70 -13.04 -7.14 -21.78
C ALA A 70 -12.03 -7.39 -22.92
N ALA A 71 -11.68 -8.66 -23.19
CA ALA A 71 -10.80 -9.01 -24.30
C ALA A 71 -11.44 -8.75 -25.67
N GLU A 72 -12.74 -9.01 -25.84
CA GLU A 72 -13.48 -8.66 -27.05
C GLU A 72 -13.53 -7.14 -27.28
N ASP A 73 -13.77 -6.36 -26.23
CA ASP A 73 -13.78 -4.90 -26.31
C ASP A 73 -12.38 -4.33 -26.64
N GLU A 74 -11.30 -4.94 -26.14
CA GLU A 74 -9.93 -4.64 -26.56
C GLU A 74 -9.67 -4.94 -28.04
N LEU A 75 -10.11 -6.11 -28.54
CA LEU A 75 -9.95 -6.49 -29.94
C LEU A 75 -10.75 -5.60 -30.89
N SER A 76 -11.94 -5.11 -30.47
CA SER A 76 -12.75 -4.14 -31.22
C SER A 76 -12.04 -2.79 -31.46
N THR A 77 -10.91 -2.54 -30.80
CA THR A 77 -10.06 -1.37 -31.08
C THR A 77 -9.32 -1.45 -32.43
N GLY A 78 -9.42 -2.59 -33.13
CA GLY A 78 -8.98 -2.80 -34.51
C GLY A 78 -10.16 -3.14 -35.44
N ARG A 79 -10.75 -2.12 -36.07
CA ARG A 79 -11.87 -2.17 -37.03
C ARG A 79 -13.21 -2.66 -36.46
N ASP A 80 -14.12 -1.71 -36.23
CA ASP A 80 -15.56 -1.98 -36.27
C ASP A 80 -15.99 -2.03 -37.74
N SER A 81 -16.56 -3.16 -38.19
CA SER A 81 -17.04 -3.37 -39.57
C SER A 81 -18.51 -2.97 -39.77
N SER A 82 -19.16 -2.46 -38.73
CA SER A 82 -20.50 -1.90 -38.78
C SER A 82 -20.44 -0.49 -38.23
N GLU A 83 -20.43 0.53 -39.09
CA GLU A 83 -20.88 1.91 -38.82
C GLU A 83 -20.42 2.84 -39.95
N GLU A 84 -20.97 2.62 -41.15
CA GLU A 84 -21.13 3.72 -42.12
C GLU A 84 -22.41 4.45 -41.72
N GLU A 85 -22.29 5.62 -41.07
CA GLU A 85 -23.14 6.79 -41.33
C GLU A 85 -22.79 7.99 -40.43
N SER A 86 -22.83 9.18 -41.07
CA SER A 86 -23.04 10.52 -40.49
C SER A 86 -21.86 11.23 -39.81
N ASP A 87 -21.15 12.07 -40.59
CA ASP A 87 -21.26 13.55 -40.60
C ASP A 87 -19.95 14.20 -41.04
N GLY A 88 -19.94 14.80 -42.24
CA GLY A 88 -19.11 15.96 -42.68
C GLY A 88 -17.58 15.94 -42.57
N GLU A 89 -16.97 15.12 -41.72
CA GLU A 89 -15.55 14.87 -41.58
C GLU A 89 -15.21 13.58 -42.37
N SER A 90 -13.98 13.47 -42.89
CA SER A 90 -13.58 12.22 -43.55
C SER A 90 -13.70 11.06 -42.55
N ALA A 91 -14.23 9.92 -43.00
CA ALA A 91 -14.45 8.75 -42.15
C ALA A 91 -13.19 8.31 -41.38
N ASP A 92 -12.01 8.60 -41.93
CA ASP A 92 -10.69 8.34 -41.33
C ASP A 92 -10.38 9.22 -40.10
N ASP A 93 -10.81 10.50 -40.12
CA ASP A 93 -10.60 11.44 -39.00
C ASP A 93 -11.53 11.10 -37.82
N THR A 94 -12.79 10.74 -38.11
CA THR A 94 -13.77 10.32 -37.09
C THR A 94 -13.38 9.01 -36.41
N HIS A 95 -12.91 8.01 -37.17
CA HIS A 95 -12.45 6.73 -36.62
C HIS A 95 -11.20 6.90 -35.74
N THR A 96 -10.24 7.72 -36.17
CA THR A 96 -9.02 8.03 -35.42
C THR A 96 -9.33 8.74 -34.10
N LYS A 97 -10.25 9.72 -34.11
CA LYS A 97 -10.74 10.40 -32.89
C LYS A 97 -11.42 9.44 -31.92
N ARG A 98 -12.32 8.56 -32.39
CA ARG A 98 -13.01 7.56 -31.57
C ARG A 98 -12.03 6.59 -30.90
N ARG A 99 -11.05 6.07 -31.65
CA ARG A 99 -9.99 5.20 -31.10
C ARG A 99 -9.16 5.92 -30.03
N SER A 100 -8.79 7.18 -30.30
CA SER A 100 -8.04 8.02 -29.35
C SER A 100 -8.78 8.24 -28.03
N TYR A 101 -10.10 8.42 -28.07
CA TYR A 101 -10.92 8.59 -26.88
C TYR A 101 -11.16 7.28 -26.11
N ARG A 102 -11.28 6.13 -26.79
CA ARG A 102 -11.32 4.82 -26.11
C ARG A 102 -10.02 4.55 -25.34
N ILE A 103 -8.86 4.86 -25.94
CA ILE A 103 -7.56 4.77 -25.25
C ILE A 103 -7.48 5.75 -24.07
N ALA A 104 -8.02 6.96 -24.20
CA ALA A 104 -8.06 7.88 -23.07
C ALA A 104 -8.99 7.37 -21.96
N GLU A 105 -10.15 6.79 -22.29
CA GLU A 105 -11.03 6.16 -21.30
C GLU A 105 -10.32 5.04 -20.53
N SER A 106 -9.48 4.25 -21.22
CA SER A 106 -8.75 3.17 -20.57
C SER A 106 -7.69 3.61 -19.58
N LEU A 107 -7.33 4.90 -19.62
CA LEU A 107 -6.43 5.55 -18.69
C LEU A 107 -7.15 6.38 -17.62
N LEU A 108 -8.49 6.42 -17.62
CA LEU A 108 -9.29 7.26 -16.72
C LEU A 108 -8.88 7.17 -15.24
N PRO A 109 -8.58 5.99 -14.66
CA PRO A 109 -8.19 5.91 -13.25
C PRO A 109 -6.90 6.67 -12.91
N ALA A 110 -6.07 7.01 -13.91
CA ALA A 110 -4.88 7.84 -13.73
C ALA A 110 -5.17 9.21 -13.14
N LEU A 111 -6.38 9.74 -13.32
CA LEU A 111 -6.79 10.98 -12.66
C LEU A 111 -6.68 10.89 -11.13
N THR A 112 -6.86 9.71 -10.54
CA THR A 112 -6.73 9.50 -9.08
C THR A 112 -5.29 9.53 -8.58
N THR A 113 -4.30 9.52 -9.49
CA THR A 113 -2.86 9.64 -9.18
C THR A 113 -2.36 11.09 -9.24
N ALA A 114 -3.16 12.01 -9.78
CA ALA A 114 -2.77 13.41 -9.94
C ALA A 114 -2.66 14.15 -8.59
N PRO A 115 -1.93 15.29 -8.54
CA PRO A 115 -1.94 16.17 -7.38
C PRO A 115 -3.38 16.52 -6.95
N ARG A 116 -3.64 16.57 -5.64
CA ARG A 116 -5.01 16.54 -5.09
C ARG A 116 -5.91 17.66 -5.62
N ALA A 117 -5.39 18.87 -5.75
CA ALA A 117 -6.14 20.00 -6.32
C ALA A 117 -6.43 19.80 -7.81
N VAL A 118 -5.48 19.29 -8.60
CA VAL A 118 -5.66 18.99 -10.03
C VAL A 118 -6.73 17.91 -10.21
N TRP A 119 -6.72 16.89 -9.36
CA TRP A 119 -7.76 15.85 -9.38
C TRP A 119 -9.12 16.42 -8.95
N ALA A 120 -9.18 17.26 -7.91
CA ALA A 120 -10.42 17.91 -7.48
C ALA A 120 -11.08 18.73 -8.60
N ASP A 121 -10.27 19.50 -9.33
CA ASP A 121 -10.72 20.32 -10.46
C ASP A 121 -11.21 19.42 -11.61
N ALA A 122 -10.42 18.44 -12.05
CA ALA A 122 -10.79 17.51 -13.13
C ALA A 122 -12.04 16.68 -12.79
N ARG A 123 -12.18 16.22 -11.54
CA ARG A 123 -13.35 15.49 -11.05
C ARG A 123 -14.60 16.36 -11.14
N THR A 124 -14.51 17.61 -10.71
CA THR A 124 -15.65 18.54 -10.72
C THR A 124 -16.06 18.89 -12.15
N ASP A 125 -15.10 19.34 -12.95
CA ASP A 125 -15.35 19.90 -14.28
C ASP A 125 -15.83 18.85 -15.28
N PHE A 126 -15.26 17.64 -15.24
CA PHE A 126 -15.48 16.63 -16.28
C PHE A 126 -16.33 15.44 -15.85
N LEU A 127 -16.41 15.13 -14.54
CA LEU A 127 -17.12 13.94 -14.07
C LEU A 127 -18.40 14.27 -13.32
N LEU A 128 -18.39 15.26 -12.42
CA LEU A 128 -19.60 15.65 -11.69
C LEU A 128 -20.56 16.49 -12.53
N ASN A 129 -20.04 17.44 -13.31
CA ASN A 129 -20.84 18.35 -14.12
C ASN A 129 -21.33 17.74 -15.46
N ASP A 130 -20.98 16.49 -15.75
CA ASP A 130 -21.48 15.74 -16.90
C ASP A 130 -22.44 14.63 -16.43
N ALA A 131 -23.71 14.73 -16.80
CA ALA A 131 -24.74 13.75 -16.44
C ALA A 131 -24.40 12.31 -16.89
N SER A 132 -23.61 12.16 -17.97
CA SER A 132 -23.16 10.87 -18.49
C SER A 132 -22.04 10.26 -17.63
N ASN A 133 -21.25 11.08 -16.94
CA ASN A 133 -20.07 10.65 -16.16
C ASN A 133 -20.35 10.60 -14.65
N HIS A 134 -21.30 11.39 -14.16
CA HIS A 134 -21.63 11.44 -12.73
C HIS A 134 -22.09 10.08 -12.20
N ARG A 135 -22.98 9.40 -12.92
CA ARG A 135 -23.52 8.09 -12.51
C ARG A 135 -22.46 6.98 -12.43
N PRO A 136 -21.60 6.77 -13.44
CA PRO A 136 -20.53 5.77 -13.33
C PRO A 136 -19.49 6.16 -12.26
N LEU A 137 -19.14 7.44 -12.10
CA LEU A 137 -18.26 7.88 -10.99
C LEU A 137 -18.87 7.54 -9.62
N HIS A 138 -20.13 7.92 -9.39
CA HIS A 138 -20.85 7.58 -8.16
C HIS A 138 -20.90 6.07 -7.91
N THR A 139 -21.01 5.28 -8.97
CA THR A 139 -20.98 3.81 -8.88
C THR A 139 -19.63 3.33 -8.30
N ILE A 140 -18.51 3.89 -8.75
CA ILE A 140 -17.16 3.57 -8.25
C ILE A 140 -16.98 4.03 -6.80
N GLU A 141 -17.37 5.28 -6.50
CA GLU A 141 -17.22 5.87 -5.18
C GLU A 141 -18.04 5.11 -4.11
N ASN A 142 -19.20 4.57 -4.46
CA ASN A 142 -20.03 3.79 -3.53
C ASN A 142 -19.75 2.28 -3.51
N ALA A 143 -19.00 1.73 -4.47
CA ALA A 143 -18.66 0.30 -4.52
C ALA A 143 -18.13 -0.22 -3.16
N LEU A 144 -18.35 -1.50 -2.83
CA LEU A 144 -17.83 -2.05 -1.57
C LEU A 144 -16.30 -1.92 -1.50
N PHE A 145 -15.62 -2.28 -2.58
CA PHE A 145 -14.20 -2.08 -2.83
C PHE A 145 -13.95 -2.23 -4.34
N VAL A 146 -12.71 -1.99 -4.78
CA VAL A 146 -12.30 -2.21 -6.16
C VAL A 146 -11.47 -3.49 -6.25
N VAL A 147 -11.66 -4.28 -7.30
CA VAL A 147 -10.78 -5.37 -7.71
C VAL A 147 -10.04 -4.94 -8.97
N ALA A 148 -8.72 -5.06 -9.00
CA ALA A 148 -7.91 -4.85 -10.17
C ALA A 148 -7.37 -6.20 -10.66
N LEU A 149 -7.78 -6.61 -11.86
CA LEU A 149 -7.22 -7.76 -12.56
C LEU A 149 -6.01 -7.25 -13.36
N ASP A 150 -4.83 -7.58 -12.83
CA ASP A 150 -3.55 -7.11 -13.31
C ASP A 150 -2.91 -8.18 -14.20
N ASP A 151 -2.73 -7.87 -15.47
CA ASP A 151 -2.06 -8.74 -16.42
C ASP A 151 -0.53 -8.77 -16.23
N GLY A 152 0.00 -7.86 -15.39
CA GLY A 152 1.33 -7.84 -14.79
C GLY A 152 2.38 -8.70 -15.49
N GLY A 153 3.24 -8.07 -16.31
CA GLY A 153 4.34 -8.75 -17.01
C GLY A 153 5.13 -9.69 -16.08
N ARG A 154 5.25 -10.96 -16.49
CA ARG A 154 5.85 -12.05 -15.70
C ARG A 154 7.26 -11.67 -15.21
N ALA A 155 7.41 -11.39 -13.92
CA ALA A 155 8.71 -11.13 -13.30
C ALA A 155 9.04 -12.28 -12.33
N GLY A 156 9.93 -13.19 -12.73
CA GLY A 156 10.44 -14.26 -11.86
C GLY A 156 11.69 -13.86 -11.08
N GLY A 157 11.95 -14.48 -9.92
CA GLY A 157 13.17 -14.29 -9.12
C GLY A 157 13.09 -13.20 -8.03
N ALA A 158 14.22 -12.88 -7.38
CA ALA A 158 14.29 -11.82 -6.34
C ALA A 158 14.14 -10.39 -6.91
N GLU A 159 14.67 -10.16 -8.13
CA GLU A 159 14.31 -8.99 -8.94
C GLU A 159 12.81 -9.00 -9.27
N GLY A 160 12.22 -10.20 -9.46
CA GLY A 160 10.79 -10.42 -9.57
C GLY A 160 9.99 -10.00 -8.34
N LEU A 161 10.43 -10.33 -7.13
CA LEU A 161 9.71 -9.96 -5.89
C LEU A 161 9.67 -8.44 -5.68
N SER A 162 10.80 -7.75 -5.92
CA SER A 162 10.85 -6.29 -5.82
C SER A 162 9.95 -5.64 -6.88
N ALA A 163 10.01 -6.10 -8.13
CA ALA A 163 9.10 -5.65 -9.19
C ALA A 163 7.63 -5.93 -8.84
N SER A 164 7.33 -7.08 -8.24
CA SER A 164 5.98 -7.44 -7.80
C SER A 164 5.45 -6.49 -6.72
N CYS A 165 6.26 -6.21 -5.70
CA CYS A 165 5.89 -5.27 -4.64
C CYS A 165 5.72 -3.83 -5.17
N ALA A 166 6.56 -3.42 -6.13
CA ALA A 166 6.40 -2.13 -6.81
C ALA A 166 5.09 -2.05 -7.60
N SER A 167 4.69 -3.14 -8.28
CA SER A 167 3.41 -3.24 -8.98
C SER A 167 2.21 -3.15 -8.02
N TYR A 168 2.26 -3.80 -6.85
CA TYR A 168 1.21 -3.66 -5.84
C TYR A 168 1.13 -2.22 -5.29
N LEU A 169 2.28 -1.57 -5.07
CA LEU A 169 2.34 -0.22 -4.53
C LEU A 169 1.81 0.83 -5.50
N CYS A 170 2.27 0.83 -6.76
CA CYS A 170 2.00 1.89 -7.72
C CYS A 170 1.12 1.47 -8.91
N GLY A 171 1.12 0.20 -9.29
CA GLY A 171 0.51 -0.26 -10.54
C GLY A 171 1.12 0.39 -11.78
N ASN A 172 0.35 0.50 -12.86
CA ASN A 172 0.76 1.12 -14.13
C ASN A 172 0.18 2.53 -14.33
N GLY A 173 -0.45 3.08 -13.28
CA GLY A 173 -1.08 4.40 -13.29
C GLY A 173 -2.52 4.41 -13.78
N SER A 174 -3.05 3.33 -14.35
CA SER A 174 -4.46 3.27 -14.79
C SER A 174 -5.21 2.03 -14.29
N ASN A 175 -4.52 1.08 -13.67
CA ASN A 175 -5.09 -0.16 -13.16
C ASN A 175 -5.43 -0.12 -11.66
N ARG A 176 -5.54 1.07 -11.06
CA ARG A 176 -5.94 1.30 -9.66
C ARG A 176 -6.89 2.49 -9.58
N TRP A 177 -7.86 2.43 -8.66
CA TRP A 177 -8.59 3.62 -8.22
C TRP A 177 -8.05 4.04 -6.86
N CYS A 178 -7.02 4.90 -6.85
CA CYS A 178 -6.20 5.19 -5.66
C CYS A 178 -6.99 5.83 -4.50
N ASP A 179 -8.13 6.44 -4.80
CA ASP A 179 -9.01 7.01 -3.78
C ASP A 179 -9.89 5.97 -3.07
N LYS A 180 -10.05 4.76 -3.64
CA LYS A 180 -10.88 3.72 -3.01
C LYS A 180 -10.22 3.26 -1.72
N SER A 181 -11.01 3.00 -0.67
CA SER A 181 -10.53 2.48 0.61
C SER A 181 -9.47 1.39 0.44
N PHE A 182 -9.73 0.43 -0.45
CA PHE A 182 -8.71 -0.44 -0.98
C PHE A 182 -9.07 -0.96 -2.38
N ASN A 183 -8.01 -1.31 -3.11
CA ASN A 183 -8.04 -2.08 -4.34
C ASN A 183 -7.46 -3.47 -4.02
N LEU A 184 -8.24 -4.52 -4.20
CA LEU A 184 -7.75 -5.90 -4.20
C LEU A 184 -7.11 -6.18 -5.57
N VAL A 185 -5.81 -6.45 -5.60
CA VAL A 185 -5.06 -6.63 -6.84
C VAL A 185 -4.83 -8.12 -7.04
N VAL A 186 -5.34 -8.66 -8.14
CA VAL A 186 -5.18 -10.07 -8.53
C VAL A 186 -4.37 -10.10 -9.81
N ARG A 187 -3.21 -10.75 -9.78
CA ARG A 187 -2.31 -10.83 -10.93
C ARG A 187 -2.55 -12.08 -11.76
N ALA A 188 -2.13 -12.05 -13.02
CA ALA A 188 -2.21 -13.17 -13.95
C ALA A 188 -1.42 -14.43 -13.51
N ASP A 189 -0.43 -14.27 -12.64
CA ASP A 189 0.31 -15.38 -12.02
C ASP A 189 -0.40 -15.98 -10.79
N GLY A 190 -1.59 -15.49 -10.44
CA GLY A 190 -2.39 -15.94 -9.32
C GLY A 190 -2.01 -15.30 -7.98
N GLU A 191 -0.98 -14.44 -7.94
CA GLU A 191 -0.66 -13.70 -6.72
C GLU A 191 -1.71 -12.61 -6.42
N VAL A 192 -1.96 -12.40 -5.13
CA VAL A 192 -2.94 -11.43 -4.65
C VAL A 192 -2.29 -10.47 -3.66
N GLY A 193 -2.59 -9.19 -3.80
CA GLY A 193 -2.17 -8.14 -2.88
C GLY A 193 -3.22 -7.04 -2.78
N ALA A 194 -2.88 -5.94 -2.09
CA ALA A 194 -3.79 -4.82 -1.93
C ALA A 194 -3.07 -3.48 -2.01
N HIS A 195 -3.73 -2.51 -2.65
CA HIS A 195 -3.37 -1.09 -2.59
C HIS A 195 -4.41 -0.38 -1.72
N VAL A 196 -3.99 0.25 -0.63
CA VAL A 196 -4.88 0.75 0.43
C VAL A 196 -4.73 2.24 0.59
N GLU A 197 -5.85 2.97 0.55
CA GLU A 197 -5.88 4.40 0.87
C GLU A 197 -5.74 4.58 2.39
N HIS A 198 -4.74 5.32 2.85
CA HIS A 198 -4.32 5.28 4.25
C HIS A 198 -5.16 6.19 5.19
N SER A 199 -5.97 7.10 4.65
CA SER A 199 -6.71 8.07 5.47
C SER A 199 -7.80 7.44 6.33
N TRP A 200 -8.37 6.28 5.95
CA TRP A 200 -9.44 5.62 6.71
C TRP A 200 -8.96 4.58 7.75
N CYS A 201 -7.81 3.92 7.54
CA CYS A 201 -7.27 2.92 8.47
C CYS A 201 -5.76 2.89 8.60
N ASP A 202 -5.29 2.19 9.64
CA ASP A 202 -3.90 1.80 9.83
C ASP A 202 -3.66 0.36 9.34
N LEU A 203 -2.41 0.06 8.98
CA LEU A 203 -1.96 -1.25 8.49
C LEU A 203 -2.49 -2.40 9.34
N SER A 204 -2.33 -2.34 10.66
CA SER A 204 -2.76 -3.43 11.57
C SER A 204 -4.26 -3.75 11.50
N SER A 205 -5.11 -2.76 11.23
CA SER A 205 -6.54 -2.97 11.06
C SER A 205 -6.82 -3.67 9.72
N PHE A 206 -6.19 -3.21 8.64
CA PHE A 206 -6.36 -3.80 7.31
C PHE A 206 -5.81 -5.23 7.24
N THR A 207 -4.59 -5.48 7.71
CA THR A 207 -3.95 -6.80 7.74
C THR A 207 -4.79 -7.81 8.54
N ALA A 208 -5.42 -7.39 9.64
CA ALA A 208 -6.31 -8.25 10.43
C ALA A 208 -7.64 -8.55 9.72
N LEU A 209 -8.19 -7.60 8.97
CA LEU A 209 -9.36 -7.83 8.12
C LEU A 209 -9.04 -8.85 7.02
N PHE A 210 -7.92 -8.65 6.32
CA PHE A 210 -7.51 -9.51 5.22
C PHE A 210 -7.14 -10.92 5.71
N GLY A 211 -6.38 -11.04 6.79
CA GLY A 211 -6.04 -12.33 7.39
C GLY A 211 -7.26 -13.13 7.83
N ARG A 212 -8.32 -12.46 8.30
CA ARG A 212 -9.60 -13.12 8.60
C ARG A 212 -10.31 -13.62 7.33
N ALA A 213 -10.23 -12.87 6.22
CA ALA A 213 -10.79 -13.30 4.95
C ALA A 213 -10.07 -14.55 4.42
N THR A 214 -8.73 -14.52 4.39
CA THR A 214 -7.90 -15.68 3.98
C THR A 214 -8.14 -16.90 4.84
N ALA A 215 -8.21 -16.75 6.16
CA ALA A 215 -8.50 -17.88 7.06
C ALA A 215 -9.89 -18.49 6.84
N ALA A 216 -10.86 -17.70 6.35
CA ALA A 216 -12.20 -18.20 6.03
C ALA A 216 -12.25 -18.99 4.71
N GLU A 217 -11.19 -18.95 3.90
CA GLU A 217 -11.07 -19.71 2.65
C GLU A 217 -10.45 -21.08 2.84
N GLU A 218 -9.99 -21.44 4.05
CA GLU A 218 -9.39 -22.74 4.33
C GLU A 218 -10.37 -23.87 4.00
N GLY A 219 -9.98 -24.74 3.05
CA GLY A 219 -10.81 -25.84 2.56
C GLY A 219 -11.94 -25.43 1.60
N ALA A 220 -12.02 -24.16 1.18
CA ALA A 220 -13.06 -23.66 0.26
C ALA A 220 -12.86 -24.13 -1.20
N TYR A 221 -11.66 -24.56 -1.57
CA TYR A 221 -11.29 -24.95 -2.93
C TYR A 221 -10.92 -26.46 -3.01
N ASP A 222 -11.14 -27.06 -4.18
CA ASP A 222 -10.73 -28.42 -4.51
C ASP A 222 -9.28 -28.50 -5.00
N ASP A 223 -8.85 -29.71 -5.34
CA ASP A 223 -7.45 -29.99 -5.71
C ASP A 223 -7.07 -29.33 -7.06
N ASP A 224 -8.06 -28.96 -7.87
CA ASP A 224 -7.90 -28.20 -9.11
C ASP A 224 -7.93 -26.67 -8.88
N GLY A 225 -8.07 -26.23 -7.64
CA GLY A 225 -8.20 -24.82 -7.26
C GLY A 225 -9.59 -24.24 -7.55
N LEU A 226 -10.58 -25.07 -7.87
CA LEU A 226 -11.94 -24.62 -8.13
C LEU A 226 -12.73 -24.52 -6.81
N PRO A 227 -13.65 -23.54 -6.70
CA PRO A 227 -14.46 -23.42 -5.51
C PRO A 227 -15.37 -24.63 -5.32
N ARG A 228 -15.29 -25.25 -4.13
CA ARG A 228 -16.17 -26.35 -3.74
C ARG A 228 -17.62 -25.88 -3.68
N ALA A 229 -18.54 -26.77 -4.02
CA ALA A 229 -19.97 -26.47 -3.97
C ALA A 229 -20.42 -26.27 -2.51
N LEU A 230 -21.05 -25.13 -2.22
CA LEU A 230 -21.64 -24.87 -0.91
C LEU A 230 -23.04 -25.49 -0.80
N PRO A 231 -23.51 -25.87 0.41
CA PRO A 231 -24.88 -26.33 0.61
C PRO A 231 -25.90 -25.30 0.13
N GLY A 232 -26.71 -25.67 -0.87
CA GLY A 232 -27.68 -24.77 -1.50
C GLY A 232 -27.16 -24.00 -2.71
N ASP A 233 -25.95 -24.30 -3.19
CA ASP A 233 -25.48 -23.88 -4.51
C ASP A 233 -26.48 -24.34 -5.56
N ARG A 234 -27.17 -23.36 -6.16
CA ARG A 234 -27.98 -23.54 -7.36
C ARG A 234 -27.32 -22.76 -8.49
N PRO A 235 -26.32 -23.35 -9.17
CA PRO A 235 -25.67 -22.74 -10.33
C PRO A 235 -26.60 -22.72 -11.55
N ASP A 236 -27.70 -23.48 -11.51
CA ASP A 236 -28.72 -23.57 -12.55
C ASP A 236 -29.68 -22.38 -12.49
N LEU A 237 -29.14 -21.17 -12.64
CA LEU A 237 -29.96 -20.01 -12.94
C LEU A 237 -30.47 -20.10 -14.37
N SER A 238 -31.69 -19.61 -14.61
CA SER A 238 -32.19 -19.43 -15.97
C SER A 238 -31.36 -18.39 -16.73
N ALA A 239 -31.42 -18.40 -18.07
CA ALA A 239 -30.73 -17.40 -18.89
C ALA A 239 -31.06 -15.95 -18.45
N ALA A 240 -32.33 -15.65 -18.20
CA ALA A 240 -32.76 -14.32 -17.73
C ALA A 240 -32.20 -13.96 -16.34
N GLN A 241 -32.02 -14.96 -15.46
CA GLN A 241 -31.40 -14.73 -14.15
C GLN A 241 -29.89 -14.49 -14.26
N TRP A 242 -29.21 -15.14 -15.21
CA TRP A 242 -27.81 -14.88 -15.52
C TRP A 242 -27.61 -13.50 -16.15
N GLU A 243 -28.45 -13.14 -17.13
CA GLU A 243 -28.45 -11.83 -17.77
C GLU A 243 -28.60 -10.69 -16.73
N ALA A 244 -29.50 -10.87 -15.75
CA ALA A 244 -29.67 -9.91 -14.66
C ALA A 244 -28.47 -9.79 -13.69
N LEU A 245 -27.52 -10.75 -13.72
CA LEU A 245 -26.30 -10.75 -12.92
C LEU A 245 -25.06 -10.35 -13.72
N GLN A 246 -25.17 -10.17 -15.04
CA GLN A 246 -24.02 -9.84 -15.88
C GLN A 246 -23.38 -8.53 -15.41
N PRO A 247 -22.04 -8.49 -15.28
CA PRO A 247 -21.31 -7.27 -14.99
C PRO A 247 -21.66 -6.14 -15.95
N ARG A 248 -21.93 -4.95 -15.42
CA ARG A 248 -22.27 -3.79 -16.24
C ARG A 248 -21.04 -2.95 -16.52
N ARG A 249 -20.65 -2.82 -17.79
CA ARG A 249 -19.60 -1.88 -18.21
C ARG A 249 -19.95 -0.44 -17.86
N LEU A 250 -19.09 0.24 -17.13
CA LEU A 250 -19.22 1.66 -16.76
C LEU A 250 -18.50 2.55 -17.78
N ARG A 251 -19.24 3.00 -18.80
CA ARG A 251 -18.70 3.87 -19.86
C ARG A 251 -18.67 5.33 -19.44
N PHE A 252 -17.59 6.02 -19.78
CA PHE A 252 -17.46 7.47 -19.61
C PHE A 252 -17.48 8.18 -20.96
N ARG A 253 -18.17 9.31 -21.02
CA ARG A 253 -18.16 10.18 -22.18
C ARG A 253 -16.87 11.00 -22.19
N ILE A 254 -15.94 10.60 -23.07
CA ILE A 254 -14.66 11.26 -23.22
C ILE A 254 -14.73 12.32 -24.32
N HIS A 255 -14.44 13.57 -23.94
CA HIS A 255 -14.24 14.68 -24.86
C HIS A 255 -12.80 15.19 -24.81
N LYS A 256 -12.41 16.07 -25.74
CA LYS A 256 -11.03 16.54 -25.94
C LYS A 256 -10.32 16.97 -24.65
N SER A 257 -10.94 17.83 -23.84
CA SER A 257 -10.34 18.35 -22.60
C SER A 257 -10.16 17.27 -21.52
N LEU A 258 -11.14 16.38 -21.35
CA LEU A 258 -11.03 15.26 -20.43
C LEU A 258 -9.94 14.28 -20.90
N ALA A 259 -9.90 13.94 -22.20
CA ALA A 259 -8.85 13.09 -22.76
C ALA A 259 -7.45 13.67 -22.54
N HIS A 260 -7.29 14.99 -22.68
CA HIS A 260 -6.03 15.68 -22.39
C HIS A 260 -5.66 15.57 -20.90
N SER A 261 -6.60 15.85 -20.00
CA SER A 261 -6.39 15.74 -18.55
C SER A 261 -5.98 14.34 -18.11
N ILE A 262 -6.65 13.30 -18.64
CA ILE A 262 -6.31 11.90 -18.35
C ILE A 262 -4.89 11.57 -18.80
N ARG A 263 -4.53 11.91 -20.05
CA ARG A 263 -3.20 11.63 -20.60
C ARG A 263 -2.11 12.40 -19.85
N ALA A 264 -2.38 13.64 -19.44
CA ALA A 264 -1.45 14.44 -18.66
C ALA A 264 -1.21 13.80 -17.28
N ALA A 265 -2.27 13.38 -16.58
CA ALA A 265 -2.16 12.68 -15.31
C ALA A 265 -1.38 11.36 -15.42
N HIS A 266 -1.69 10.55 -16.45
CA HIS A 266 -0.97 9.30 -16.70
C HIS A 266 0.50 9.52 -17.06
N THR A 267 0.79 10.51 -17.89
CA THR A 267 2.17 10.87 -18.24
C THR A 267 2.95 11.30 -17.00
N ALA A 268 2.40 12.21 -16.19
CA ALA A 268 3.01 12.66 -14.96
C ALA A 268 3.24 11.52 -13.96
N PHE A 269 2.28 10.59 -13.84
CA PHE A 269 2.50 9.38 -13.03
C PHE A 269 3.70 8.58 -13.52
N LEU A 270 3.80 8.31 -14.83
CA LEU A 270 4.91 7.53 -15.38
C LEU A 270 6.26 8.24 -15.21
N THR A 271 6.31 9.55 -15.43
CA THR A 271 7.57 10.32 -15.40
C THR A 271 8.00 10.73 -14.00
N ASP A 272 7.05 11.02 -13.10
CA ASP A 272 7.35 11.70 -11.83
C ASP A 272 7.14 10.80 -10.61
N VAL A 273 6.34 9.72 -10.74
CA VAL A 273 6.03 8.80 -9.63
C VAL A 273 6.66 7.43 -9.89
N ALA A 274 6.22 6.72 -10.93
CA ALA A 274 6.67 5.37 -11.22
C ALA A 274 8.17 5.31 -11.55
N SER A 275 8.69 6.28 -12.32
CA SER A 275 10.11 6.34 -12.65
C SER A 275 11.01 6.61 -11.44
N GLN A 276 10.48 7.26 -10.40
CA GLN A 276 11.23 7.70 -9.22
C GLN A 276 11.25 6.67 -8.10
N LEU A 277 10.35 5.68 -8.11
CA LEU A 277 10.33 4.64 -7.08
C LEU A 277 11.59 3.75 -7.18
N ASP A 278 12.43 3.79 -6.14
CA ASP A 278 13.39 2.74 -5.82
C ASP A 278 12.76 1.83 -4.76
N LEU A 279 12.59 0.54 -5.08
CA LEU A 279 12.03 -0.44 -4.15
C LEU A 279 12.85 -1.72 -4.21
N HIS A 280 13.31 -2.17 -3.05
CA HIS A 280 14.03 -3.43 -2.89
C HIS A 280 13.42 -4.26 -1.77
N VAL A 281 13.21 -5.54 -2.03
CA VAL A 281 12.74 -6.51 -1.03
C VAL A 281 13.84 -7.52 -0.75
N ARG A 282 14.28 -7.59 0.50
CA ARG A 282 15.22 -8.59 0.99
C ARG A 282 14.47 -9.66 1.78
N ARG A 283 14.65 -10.92 1.40
CA ARG A 283 14.18 -12.09 2.18
C ARG A 283 15.39 -12.76 2.84
N LEU A 284 15.42 -12.75 4.16
CA LEU A 284 16.42 -13.45 4.97
C LEU A 284 15.85 -14.80 5.42
N GLY A 285 16.22 -15.87 4.71
CA GLY A 285 15.82 -17.23 5.07
C GLY A 285 16.53 -17.72 6.34
N GLY A 286 15.81 -18.43 7.20
CA GLY A 286 16.30 -18.88 8.51
C GLY A 286 16.36 -17.78 9.59
N TYR A 287 16.08 -16.52 9.23
CA TYR A 287 16.13 -15.38 10.15
C TYR A 287 14.73 -15.02 10.66
N GLY A 288 14.17 -15.85 11.53
CA GLY A 288 12.82 -15.64 12.06
C GLY A 288 12.75 -14.89 13.38
N ALA A 289 11.53 -14.67 13.88
CA ALA A 289 11.32 -13.92 15.12
C ALA A 289 11.79 -14.68 16.38
N GLY A 290 12.05 -15.98 16.28
CA GLY A 290 12.58 -16.83 17.35
C GLY A 290 14.02 -16.48 17.75
N LEU A 291 14.85 -16.04 16.79
CA LEU A 291 16.24 -15.67 17.05
C LEU A 291 16.36 -14.50 18.05
N PRO A 292 15.73 -13.33 17.85
CA PRO A 292 15.77 -12.27 18.86
C PRO A 292 15.11 -12.68 20.18
N ARG A 293 14.05 -13.50 20.15
CA ARG A 293 13.41 -14.02 21.36
C ARG A 293 14.34 -14.91 22.20
N HIS A 294 15.14 -15.75 21.55
CA HIS A 294 16.13 -16.60 22.20
C HIS A 294 17.08 -15.77 23.08
N TYR A 295 17.51 -14.62 22.57
CA TYR A 295 18.36 -13.66 23.28
C TYR A 295 17.62 -12.71 24.23
N GLY A 296 16.34 -12.95 24.53
CA GLY A 296 15.54 -12.09 25.41
C GLY A 296 15.21 -10.71 24.82
N CYS A 297 15.33 -10.54 23.50
CA CYS A 297 15.00 -9.30 22.81
C CYS A 297 13.60 -9.37 22.17
N SER A 298 12.94 -8.20 22.12
CA SER A 298 11.74 -8.03 21.29
C SER A 298 12.14 -8.10 19.81
N PRO A 299 11.49 -8.92 18.97
CA PRO A 299 11.80 -8.98 17.53
C PRO A 299 11.67 -7.61 16.84
N ARG A 300 10.70 -6.79 17.29
CA ARG A 300 10.51 -5.43 16.81
C ARG A 300 11.68 -4.53 17.15
N ALA A 301 12.08 -4.50 18.42
CA ALA A 301 13.21 -3.69 18.87
C ALA A 301 14.51 -4.11 18.16
N TRP A 302 14.69 -5.41 17.96
CA TRP A 302 15.83 -5.97 17.24
C TRP A 302 15.93 -5.45 15.81
N VAL A 303 14.86 -5.56 15.01
CA VAL A 303 14.86 -5.03 13.63
C VAL A 303 15.01 -3.52 13.61
N GLN A 304 14.36 -2.81 14.54
CA GLN A 304 14.45 -1.36 14.62
C GLN A 304 15.89 -0.88 14.89
N LEU A 305 16.62 -1.55 15.78
CA LEU A 305 18.04 -1.26 16.04
C LEU A 305 18.94 -1.64 14.88
N ALA A 306 18.66 -2.75 14.19
CA ALA A 306 19.39 -3.11 12.98
C ALA A 306 19.22 -2.04 11.88
N VAL A 307 18.01 -1.50 11.71
CA VAL A 307 17.75 -0.38 10.80
C VAL A 307 18.52 0.89 11.21
N GLN A 308 18.59 1.20 12.51
CA GLN A 308 19.41 2.33 13.00
C GLN A 308 20.90 2.14 12.69
N LEU A 309 21.43 0.94 12.95
CA LEU A 309 22.84 0.63 12.68
C LEU A 309 23.14 0.70 11.17
N ALA A 310 22.27 0.11 10.35
CA ALA A 310 22.38 0.12 8.91
C ALA A 310 22.36 1.55 8.34
N TYR A 311 21.38 2.36 8.76
CA TYR A 311 21.28 3.76 8.35
C TYR A 311 22.50 4.56 8.81
N TYR A 312 22.97 4.37 10.04
CA TYR A 312 24.15 5.07 10.56
C TYR A 312 25.38 4.79 9.69
N VAL A 313 25.61 3.53 9.30
CA VAL A 313 26.70 3.16 8.38
C VAL A 313 26.50 3.74 6.98
N ASP A 314 25.30 3.60 6.42
CA ASP A 314 24.95 4.05 5.07
C ASP A 314 25.12 5.56 4.90
N GLN A 315 24.71 6.34 5.91
CA GLN A 315 24.71 7.80 5.90
C GLN A 315 25.95 8.42 6.56
N ARG A 316 27.10 7.75 6.38
CA ARG A 316 28.43 8.22 6.83
C ARG A 316 28.47 8.58 8.32
N TYR A 317 27.95 7.70 9.17
CA TYR A 317 27.95 7.81 10.63
C TYR A 317 27.16 9.04 11.12
N THR A 318 26.05 9.34 10.44
CA THR A 318 25.11 10.41 10.85
C THR A 318 23.90 9.81 11.56
N LEU A 319 23.58 10.35 12.73
CA LEU A 319 22.36 9.97 13.46
C LEU A 319 21.16 10.75 12.93
N SER A 320 20.05 10.04 12.71
CA SER A 320 18.74 10.62 12.38
C SER A 320 17.65 9.92 13.17
N GLN A 321 16.55 10.62 13.43
CA GLN A 321 15.35 10.00 13.99
C GLN A 321 14.76 8.98 13.00
N VAL A 322 14.20 7.91 13.58
CA VAL A 322 13.43 6.87 12.91
C VAL A 322 12.01 6.97 13.44
N TYR A 323 11.06 7.22 12.55
CA TYR A 323 9.63 7.18 12.87
C TYR A 323 9.19 5.71 12.94
N GLU A 324 8.50 5.31 13.99
CA GLU A 324 7.77 4.05 14.01
C GLU A 324 6.34 4.28 14.53
N SER A 325 5.36 3.61 13.90
CA SER A 325 3.95 3.77 14.23
C SER A 325 3.53 2.89 15.42
N VAL A 326 2.94 3.49 16.45
CA VAL A 326 2.37 2.76 17.61
C VAL A 326 0.85 2.77 17.54
N PRO A 327 0.17 1.62 17.45
CA PRO A 327 -1.28 1.57 17.36
C PRO A 327 -1.95 1.96 18.69
N MET A 328 -2.84 2.95 18.65
CA MET A 328 -3.54 3.51 19.81
C MET A 328 -4.94 2.91 20.01
N ARG A 329 -5.12 1.64 19.63
CA ARG A 329 -6.43 0.98 19.54
C ARG A 329 -7.11 0.74 20.90
N SER A 330 -6.38 0.89 22.00
CA SER A 330 -6.91 0.87 23.37
C SER A 330 -7.79 2.08 23.67
N PHE A 331 -7.66 3.17 22.91
CA PHE A 331 -8.44 4.39 23.04
C PHE A 331 -9.60 4.45 22.04
N LEU A 332 -10.69 5.12 22.42
CA LEU A 332 -11.83 5.33 21.54
C LEU A 332 -11.39 6.07 20.26
N LYS A 333 -11.63 5.46 19.10
CA LYS A 333 -11.22 5.96 17.77
C LYS A 333 -9.70 6.18 17.63
N GLY A 334 -8.87 5.57 18.49
CA GLY A 334 -7.43 5.67 18.39
C GLY A 334 -6.89 5.13 17.06
N ARG A 335 -5.98 5.90 16.47
CA ARG A 335 -5.20 5.57 15.27
C ARG A 335 -3.78 5.23 15.70
N THR A 336 -2.87 6.20 15.62
CA THR A 336 -1.44 6.01 15.87
C THR A 336 -0.83 7.10 16.73
N GLU A 337 0.17 6.74 17.52
CA GLU A 337 1.19 7.63 18.09
C GLU A 337 2.53 7.35 17.39
N THR A 338 3.48 8.27 17.49
CA THR A 338 4.86 8.09 17.03
C THR A 338 5.73 7.52 18.13
N LEU A 339 6.47 6.46 17.82
CA LEU A 339 7.67 6.10 18.53
C LEU A 339 8.87 6.81 17.90
N ARG A 340 9.58 7.62 18.69
CA ARG A 340 10.91 8.14 18.35
C ARG A 340 11.94 7.07 18.61
N GLY A 341 12.30 6.32 17.57
CA GLY A 341 13.14 5.13 17.73
C GLY A 341 14.58 5.43 18.19
N VAL A 342 15.08 6.64 17.96
CA VAL A 342 16.48 7.01 18.26
C VAL A 342 16.59 7.76 19.57
N GLY A 343 17.18 7.12 20.57
CA GLY A 343 17.43 7.65 21.91
C GLY A 343 18.86 7.41 22.36
N GLU A 344 19.18 7.76 23.61
CA GLU A 344 20.55 7.65 24.11
C GLU A 344 21.09 6.21 24.08
N ALA A 345 20.27 5.23 24.47
CA ALA A 345 20.65 3.82 24.48
C ALA A 345 20.94 3.28 23.08
N SER A 346 20.10 3.62 22.08
CA SER A 346 20.33 3.19 20.70
C SER A 346 21.54 3.88 20.07
N CYS A 347 21.76 5.16 20.36
CA CYS A 347 22.98 5.89 19.97
C CYS A 347 24.25 5.25 20.53
N ARG A 348 24.23 4.82 21.80
CA ARG A 348 25.35 4.11 22.43
C ARG A 348 25.60 2.77 21.74
N PHE A 349 24.54 2.02 21.47
CA PHE A 349 24.60 0.76 20.73
C PHE A 349 25.23 0.92 19.34
N VAL A 350 24.73 1.83 18.49
CA VAL A 350 25.27 1.96 17.12
C VAL A 350 26.72 2.40 17.13
N ARG A 351 27.12 3.27 18.06
CA ARG A 351 28.52 3.70 18.22
C ARG A 351 29.41 2.56 18.69
N ALA A 352 28.97 1.73 19.63
CA ALA A 352 29.72 0.56 20.10
C ALA A 352 29.91 -0.48 18.98
N MET A 353 28.89 -0.67 18.14
CA MET A 353 28.95 -1.60 16.99
C MET A 353 29.84 -1.09 15.86
N THR A 354 30.09 0.21 15.77
CA THR A 354 30.90 0.82 14.71
C THR A 354 32.08 1.63 15.27
N ALA A 355 32.66 1.21 16.40
CA ALA A 355 33.84 1.87 16.95
C ALA A 355 34.96 1.90 15.90
N ARG A 356 35.61 3.06 15.74
CA ARG A 356 36.63 3.28 14.72
C ARG A 356 37.85 3.98 15.30
N ASP A 357 39.03 3.67 14.77
CA ASP A 357 40.28 4.34 15.14
C ASP A 357 40.42 5.71 14.47
N ALA A 358 41.55 6.38 14.75
CA ALA A 358 41.90 7.66 14.14
C ALA A 358 42.09 7.61 12.61
N ALA A 359 42.33 6.42 12.03
CA ALA A 359 42.41 6.21 10.58
C ALA A 359 41.03 5.95 9.95
N GLY A 360 39.99 5.78 10.77
CA GLY A 360 38.63 5.50 10.34
C GLY A 360 38.36 4.02 10.12
N GLU A 361 39.25 3.11 10.51
CA GLU A 361 39.07 1.66 10.41
C GLU A 361 38.27 1.14 11.60
N LEU A 362 37.50 0.06 11.40
CA LEU A 362 36.75 -0.57 12.49
C LEU A 362 37.72 -1.12 13.55
N THR A 363 37.42 -0.86 14.81
CA THR A 363 38.24 -1.29 15.95
C THR A 363 37.47 -2.20 16.89
N ASP A 364 38.22 -3.05 17.59
CA ASP A 364 37.74 -3.82 18.74
C ASP A 364 37.88 -3.06 20.07
N GLU A 365 37.85 -1.71 20.03
CA GLU A 365 37.87 -0.89 21.25
C GLU A 365 36.72 -1.27 22.21
N CYS A 366 35.54 -1.56 21.66
CA CYS A 366 34.43 -2.14 22.42
C CYS A 366 34.51 -3.66 22.34
N SER A 367 34.63 -4.30 23.51
CA SER A 367 34.58 -5.75 23.67
C SER A 367 33.22 -6.32 23.23
N ALA A 368 33.17 -7.63 22.92
CA ALA A 368 31.93 -8.32 22.62
C ALA A 368 30.89 -8.18 23.75
N ALA A 369 31.34 -8.15 25.02
CA ALA A 369 30.48 -7.99 26.18
C ALA A 369 29.85 -6.59 26.25
N GLU A 370 30.61 -5.54 25.93
CA GLU A 370 30.10 -4.16 25.87
C GLU A 370 29.12 -3.97 24.71
N LYS A 371 29.43 -4.54 23.54
CA LYS A 371 28.53 -4.55 22.37
C LYS A 371 27.20 -5.27 22.71
N ARG A 372 27.28 -6.41 23.39
CA ARG A 372 26.12 -7.18 23.87
C ARG A 372 25.28 -6.37 24.85
N ASP A 373 25.90 -5.78 25.88
CA ASP A 373 25.17 -5.01 26.88
C ASP A 373 24.48 -3.77 26.26
N ALA A 374 25.17 -3.08 25.37
CA ALA A 374 24.60 -1.93 24.65
C ALA A 374 23.38 -2.33 23.81
N LEU A 375 23.46 -3.47 23.08
CA LEU A 375 22.33 -4.01 22.31
C LEU A 375 21.14 -4.37 23.21
N LEU A 376 21.36 -5.16 24.26
CA LEU A 376 20.30 -5.58 25.17
C LEU A 376 19.65 -4.37 25.88
N THR A 377 20.46 -3.38 26.27
CA THR A 377 19.97 -2.14 26.88
C THR A 377 19.16 -1.30 25.90
N ALA A 378 19.61 -1.17 24.65
CA ALA A 378 18.86 -0.47 23.61
C ALA A 378 17.53 -1.17 23.29
N CYS A 379 17.50 -2.51 23.24
CA CYS A 379 16.27 -3.29 23.05
C CYS A 379 15.26 -3.05 24.16
N ARG A 380 15.71 -3.06 25.42
CA ARG A 380 14.86 -2.77 26.59
C ARG A 380 14.32 -1.35 26.56
N ALA A 381 15.17 -0.38 26.23
CA ALA A 381 14.78 1.03 26.15
C ALA A 381 13.73 1.27 25.04
N HIS A 382 13.92 0.69 23.85
CA HIS A 382 12.95 0.77 22.76
C HIS A 382 11.57 0.24 23.18
N GLU A 383 11.52 -0.96 23.77
CA GLU A 383 10.26 -1.58 24.18
C GLU A 383 9.59 -0.82 25.32
N GLN A 384 10.36 -0.21 26.24
CA GLN A 384 9.82 0.66 27.28
C GLN A 384 9.15 1.90 26.68
N THR A 385 9.84 2.64 25.82
CA THR A 385 9.28 3.83 25.13
C THR A 385 8.02 3.46 24.33
N ARG A 386 8.02 2.28 23.69
CA ARG A 386 6.86 1.79 22.94
C ARG A 386 5.65 1.50 23.83
N ARG A 387 5.86 0.97 25.04
CA ARG A 387 4.78 0.75 26.02
C ARG A 387 4.21 2.07 26.51
N GLU A 388 5.07 3.03 26.85
CA GLU A 388 4.67 4.38 27.24
C GLU A 388 3.82 5.05 26.14
N ALA A 389 4.30 5.02 24.89
CA ALA A 389 3.53 5.54 23.75
C ALA A 389 2.17 4.85 23.60
N ALA A 390 2.11 3.51 23.71
CA ALA A 390 0.87 2.75 23.61
C ALA A 390 -0.12 3.03 24.76
N CYS A 391 0.38 3.49 25.91
CA CYS A 391 -0.42 3.94 27.06
C CYS A 391 -0.85 5.41 26.97
N GLY A 392 -0.50 6.12 25.88
CA GLY A 392 -0.87 7.52 25.68
C GLY A 392 0.16 8.53 26.17
N ASP A 393 1.34 8.09 26.60
CA ASP A 393 2.43 8.95 27.09
C ASP A 393 3.39 9.40 25.96
N GLY A 394 3.03 9.15 24.69
CA GLY A 394 3.75 9.68 23.55
C GLY A 394 3.55 11.19 23.39
N ILE A 395 4.54 11.87 22.82
CA ILE A 395 4.56 13.34 22.76
C ILE A 395 4.21 13.91 21.39
N ASP A 396 4.35 13.15 20.30
CA ASP A 396 4.29 13.71 18.95
C ASP A 396 2.87 14.17 18.57
N ARG A 397 1.83 13.36 18.86
CA ARG A 397 0.44 13.80 18.63
C ARG A 397 0.05 14.95 19.55
N HIS A 398 0.56 14.99 20.78
CA HIS A 398 0.33 16.09 21.71
C HIS A 398 0.96 17.40 21.19
N LEU A 399 2.23 17.37 20.78
CA LEU A 399 2.91 18.54 20.20
C LEU A 399 2.23 19.02 18.91
N PHE A 400 1.76 18.10 18.07
CA PHE A 400 0.98 18.44 16.88
C PHE A 400 -0.35 19.11 17.24
N ALA A 401 -1.07 18.63 18.26
CA ALA A 401 -2.30 19.27 18.74
C ALA A 401 -2.05 20.69 19.26
N LEU A 402 -0.97 20.90 20.03
CA LEU A 402 -0.57 22.23 20.49
C LEU A 402 -0.21 23.16 19.31
N TYR A 403 0.45 22.64 18.28
CA TYR A 403 0.69 23.37 17.04
C TYR A 403 -0.59 23.79 16.33
N MET A 404 -1.57 22.88 16.19
CA MET A 404 -2.85 23.22 15.57
C MET A 404 -3.59 24.32 16.35
N VAL A 405 -3.57 24.27 17.69
CA VAL A 405 -4.16 25.31 18.54
C VAL A 405 -3.40 26.63 18.39
N SER A 406 -2.06 26.60 18.42
CA SER A 406 -1.19 27.75 18.18
C SER A 406 -1.51 28.43 16.85
N ALA A 407 -1.57 27.66 15.76
CA ALA A 407 -1.86 28.17 14.42
C ALA A 407 -3.30 28.72 14.33
N GLY A 408 -4.29 27.97 14.82
CA GLY A 408 -5.70 28.37 14.77
C GLY A 408 -6.04 29.58 15.64
N LYS A 409 -5.32 29.78 16.75
CA LYS A 409 -5.44 30.98 17.60
C LYS A 409 -4.50 32.11 17.20
N GLN A 410 -3.63 31.89 16.22
CA GLN A 410 -2.59 32.84 15.80
C GLN A 410 -1.66 33.26 16.96
N ILE A 411 -1.36 32.31 17.86
CA ILE A 411 -0.42 32.50 18.97
C ILE A 411 0.86 31.74 18.60
N PRO A 412 1.85 32.38 17.98
CA PRO A 412 3.06 31.69 17.55
C PRO A 412 3.85 31.17 18.76
N SER A 413 4.42 29.98 18.60
CA SER A 413 5.36 29.39 19.56
C SER A 413 6.63 28.97 18.84
N ASP A 414 7.73 29.64 19.17
CA ASP A 414 9.04 29.33 18.61
C ASP A 414 9.48 27.91 18.98
N PHE A 415 9.17 27.47 20.20
CA PHE A 415 9.45 26.11 20.65
C PHE A 415 8.73 25.06 19.80
N ILE A 416 7.40 25.17 19.66
CA ILE A 416 6.60 24.20 18.88
C ILE A 416 7.05 24.20 17.42
N THR A 417 7.24 25.39 16.84
CA THR A 417 7.72 25.54 15.47
C THR A 417 9.10 24.92 15.29
N ALA A 418 10.02 25.15 16.22
CA ALA A 418 11.36 24.57 16.18
C ALA A 418 11.32 23.04 16.29
N VAL A 419 10.54 22.48 17.22
CA VAL A 419 10.47 21.02 17.40
C VAL A 419 9.91 20.33 16.16
N LEU A 420 8.83 20.86 15.58
CA LEU A 420 8.23 20.27 14.38
C LEU A 420 9.09 20.44 13.12
N ARG A 421 9.77 21.58 12.95
CA ARG A 421 10.63 21.82 11.78
C ARG A 421 12.00 21.14 11.86
N ARG A 422 12.56 21.00 13.07
CA ARG A 422 13.89 20.39 13.27
C ARG A 422 13.84 18.86 13.31
N THR A 423 12.70 18.28 13.67
CA THR A 423 12.55 16.82 13.62
C THR A 423 12.47 16.38 12.17
N ARG A 424 13.49 15.66 11.69
CA ARG A 424 13.50 15.04 10.37
C ARG A 424 13.33 13.54 10.49
N TRP A 425 12.38 13.00 9.73
CA TRP A 425 12.08 11.57 9.67
C TRP A 425 12.70 10.96 8.40
N HIS A 426 14.03 10.85 8.35
CA HIS A 426 14.70 10.26 7.19
C HIS A 426 14.45 8.75 7.07
N VAL A 427 13.94 8.09 8.13
CA VAL A 427 13.47 6.71 8.05
C VAL A 427 12.08 6.63 8.66
N SER A 428 11.13 6.11 7.89
CA SER A 428 9.81 5.71 8.37
C SER A 428 9.71 4.20 8.38
N LEU A 429 9.53 3.62 9.57
CA LEU A 429 9.51 2.18 9.81
C LEU A 429 8.09 1.70 10.15
N ALA A 430 7.67 0.57 9.56
CA ALA A 430 6.48 -0.14 10.01
C ALA A 430 6.71 -1.66 10.07
N GLU A 431 6.15 -2.28 11.09
CA GLU A 431 6.01 -3.74 11.14
C GLU A 431 4.69 -4.15 10.49
N ALA A 432 4.76 -5.03 9.49
CA ALA A 432 3.60 -5.75 8.99
C ALA A 432 3.28 -6.89 9.98
N PRO A 433 2.05 -6.94 10.52
CA PRO A 433 1.66 -8.05 11.39
C PRO A 433 1.77 -9.39 10.67
N PRO A 434 2.10 -10.49 11.38
CA PRO A 434 2.14 -11.82 10.80
C PRO A 434 0.83 -12.16 10.08
N GLN A 435 0.94 -12.76 8.90
CA GLN A 435 -0.19 -13.29 8.14
C GLN A 435 -0.07 -14.81 7.96
N GLN A 436 -1.16 -15.45 7.54
CA GLN A 436 -1.11 -16.83 7.11
C GLN A 436 -0.35 -16.92 5.78
N GLY A 437 0.54 -17.91 5.66
CA GLY A 437 1.41 -18.07 4.49
C GLY A 437 2.65 -17.19 4.52
N GLU A 438 3.47 -17.32 3.48
CA GLU A 438 4.71 -16.56 3.32
C GLU A 438 4.45 -15.31 2.46
N THR A 439 4.62 -14.12 3.05
CA THR A 439 4.37 -12.84 2.38
C THR A 439 5.43 -11.80 2.77
N PRO A 440 5.90 -10.96 1.82
CA PRO A 440 6.77 -9.84 2.12
C PRO A 440 6.12 -8.75 2.99
N GLY A 441 4.80 -8.83 3.23
CA GLY A 441 4.06 -7.90 4.08
C GLY A 441 3.57 -6.68 3.32
N CYS A 442 4.08 -5.50 3.66
CA CYS A 442 3.62 -4.22 3.09
C CYS A 442 4.79 -3.38 2.56
N GLY A 443 4.47 -2.27 1.90
CA GLY A 443 5.42 -1.26 1.46
C GLY A 443 4.74 0.11 1.35
N PHE A 444 5.52 1.17 1.49
CA PHE A 444 5.11 2.57 1.34
C PHE A 444 6.32 3.40 0.92
N GLY A 445 6.11 4.52 0.23
CA GLY A 445 7.19 5.43 -0.17
C GLY A 445 7.80 6.18 1.02
N PRO A 446 8.99 6.79 0.85
CA PRO A 446 9.61 7.61 1.88
C PRO A 446 8.78 8.86 2.20
N VAL A 447 8.91 9.38 3.43
CA VAL A 447 8.22 10.62 3.87
C VAL A 447 9.06 11.89 3.66
N ALA A 448 10.27 11.73 3.16
CA ALA A 448 11.21 12.79 2.80
C ALA A 448 11.95 12.39 1.51
N PRO A 449 12.26 13.33 0.60
CA PRO A 449 12.98 13.02 -0.64
C PRO A 449 14.38 12.42 -0.41
N ASP A 450 15.01 12.76 0.71
CA ASP A 450 16.31 12.26 1.16
C ASP A 450 16.19 11.16 2.23
N GLY A 451 15.07 10.44 2.24
CA GLY A 451 14.78 9.42 3.23
C GLY A 451 14.38 8.06 2.66
N TYR A 452 13.95 7.19 3.57
CA TYR A 452 13.60 5.80 3.32
C TYR A 452 12.24 5.46 3.92
N GLY A 453 11.45 4.67 3.19
CA GLY A 453 10.39 3.86 3.77
C GLY A 453 10.91 2.45 4.04
N VAL A 454 10.71 1.94 5.25
CA VAL A 454 11.13 0.58 5.61
C VAL A 454 9.94 -0.15 6.21
N ALA A 455 9.59 -1.28 5.62
CA ALA A 455 8.61 -2.20 6.16
C ALA A 455 9.26 -3.57 6.38
N TYR A 456 8.81 -4.31 7.39
CA TYR A 456 9.30 -5.66 7.60
C TYR A 456 8.19 -6.60 8.08
N SER A 457 8.38 -7.90 7.82
CA SER A 457 7.44 -8.95 8.17
C SER A 457 8.20 -10.21 8.58
N PHE A 458 7.87 -10.76 9.75
CA PHE A 458 8.36 -12.08 10.15
C PHE A 458 7.39 -13.16 9.69
N VAL A 459 7.92 -14.20 9.03
CA VAL A 459 7.19 -15.41 8.66
C VAL A 459 7.55 -16.51 9.65
N GLY A 460 6.89 -16.45 10.82
CA GLY A 460 7.17 -17.32 11.96
C GLY A 460 8.65 -17.25 12.36
N ASP A 461 9.26 -18.43 12.49
CA ASP A 461 10.69 -18.57 12.78
C ASP A 461 11.53 -18.87 11.51
N GLY A 462 10.89 -18.94 10.34
CA GLY A 462 11.52 -19.38 9.10
C GLY A 462 12.12 -18.27 8.23
N ALA A 463 11.61 -17.04 8.29
CA ALA A 463 12.13 -15.93 7.48
C ALA A 463 11.78 -14.54 8.04
N LEU A 464 12.57 -13.55 7.62
CA LEU A 464 12.28 -12.11 7.75
C LEU A 464 12.32 -11.48 6.36
N TYR A 465 11.27 -10.73 6.03
CA TYR A 465 11.25 -9.85 4.87
C TYR A 465 11.49 -8.41 5.29
N VAL A 466 12.29 -7.70 4.52
CA VAL A 466 12.52 -6.25 4.65
C VAL A 466 12.28 -5.61 3.29
N THR A 467 11.26 -4.76 3.21
CA THR A 467 10.95 -3.94 2.04
C THR A 467 11.47 -2.52 2.30
N VAL A 468 12.40 -2.07 1.47
CA VAL A 468 12.97 -0.72 1.52
C VAL A 468 12.51 0.06 0.29
N THR A 469 12.09 1.31 0.50
CA THR A 469 11.80 2.26 -0.56
C THR A 469 12.62 3.53 -0.41
N ALA A 470 12.97 4.14 -1.53
CA ALA A 470 13.66 5.43 -1.64
C ALA A 470 13.24 6.14 -2.93
N GLU A 471 13.71 7.37 -3.13
CA GLU A 471 13.57 8.09 -4.41
C GLU A 471 14.85 7.94 -5.24
N LYS A 472 14.73 7.41 -6.47
CA LYS A 472 15.85 7.25 -7.41
C LYS A 472 16.56 8.56 -7.75
N GLY A 473 15.83 9.68 -7.70
CA GLY A 473 16.39 11.01 -7.95
C GLY A 473 17.35 11.50 -6.86
N CYS A 474 17.41 10.84 -5.71
CA CYS A 474 18.23 11.25 -4.59
C CYS A 474 19.59 10.53 -4.58
N GLY A 475 20.67 11.27 -4.83
CA GLY A 475 22.04 10.73 -4.91
C GLY A 475 22.63 10.24 -3.58
N THR A 476 21.91 10.37 -2.46
CA THR A 476 22.34 9.91 -1.13
C THR A 476 21.56 8.70 -0.63
N THR A 477 20.56 8.22 -1.36
CA THR A 477 19.74 7.07 -0.94
C THR A 477 19.77 5.94 -1.97
N SER A 478 19.78 4.70 -1.49
CA SER A 478 19.57 3.51 -2.33
C SER A 478 18.88 2.43 -1.52
N ALA A 479 17.71 1.98 -1.99
CA ALA A 479 16.91 0.97 -1.30
C ALA A 479 17.66 -0.36 -1.20
N ALA A 480 18.34 -0.77 -2.28
CA ALA A 480 19.16 -1.99 -2.30
C ALA A 480 20.36 -1.89 -1.34
N ALA A 481 21.10 -0.77 -1.36
CA ALA A 481 22.25 -0.58 -0.47
C ALA A 481 21.82 -0.60 1.00
N LEU A 482 20.75 0.13 1.37
CA LEU A 482 20.26 0.10 2.74
C LEU A 482 19.77 -1.29 3.14
N ALA A 483 19.11 -2.05 2.25
CA ALA A 483 18.70 -3.42 2.54
C ALA A 483 19.89 -4.34 2.80
N ASP A 484 20.98 -4.24 2.02
CA ASP A 484 22.24 -4.96 2.28
C ASP A 484 22.83 -4.58 3.64
N ARG A 485 22.79 -3.28 3.99
CA ARG A 485 23.26 -2.81 5.30
C ARG A 485 22.40 -3.31 6.45
N ILE A 486 21.08 -3.43 6.25
CA ILE A 486 20.15 -3.99 7.25
C ILE A 486 20.46 -5.46 7.48
N GLU A 487 20.66 -6.25 6.42
CA GLU A 487 21.06 -7.66 6.55
C GLU A 487 22.40 -7.80 7.28
N ALA A 488 23.40 -7.02 6.89
CA ALA A 488 24.71 -7.02 7.57
C ALA A 488 24.59 -6.63 9.05
N ALA A 489 23.75 -5.65 9.38
CA ALA A 489 23.49 -5.23 10.76
C ALA A 489 22.80 -6.33 11.57
N LEU A 490 21.79 -6.98 11.00
CA LEU A 490 21.09 -8.12 11.61
C LEU A 490 22.05 -9.28 11.88
N GLN A 491 22.95 -9.59 10.94
CA GLN A 491 23.95 -10.63 11.12
C GLN A 491 24.98 -10.24 12.19
N THR A 492 25.49 -9.01 12.15
CA THR A 492 26.44 -8.50 13.15
C THR A 492 25.86 -8.59 14.56
N MET A 493 24.60 -8.21 14.75
CA MET A 493 23.92 -8.34 16.03
C MET A 493 23.80 -9.81 16.49
N ALA A 494 23.47 -10.72 15.58
CA ALA A 494 23.39 -12.15 15.88
C ALA A 494 24.76 -12.73 16.27
N ASP A 495 25.82 -12.38 15.53
CA ASP A 495 27.19 -12.85 15.78
C ASP A 495 27.74 -12.36 17.12
N VAL A 496 27.38 -11.13 17.54
CA VAL A 496 27.75 -10.62 18.87
C VAL A 496 27.06 -11.42 19.97
N MET A 497 25.80 -11.80 19.78
CA MET A 497 25.07 -12.58 20.78
C MET A 497 25.56 -14.03 20.83
N ALA A 498 25.81 -14.66 19.68
CA ALA A 498 26.21 -16.06 19.56
C ALA A 498 27.55 -16.39 20.25
N GLN A 499 28.42 -15.39 20.43
CA GLN A 499 29.66 -15.52 21.22
C GLN A 499 29.42 -15.89 22.70
N PHE A 500 28.16 -15.81 23.17
CA PHE A 500 27.76 -16.08 24.55
C PHE A 500 26.80 -17.27 24.68
N ASP A 501 26.56 -18.05 23.62
CA ASP A 501 25.66 -19.22 23.66
C ASP A 501 26.25 -20.40 24.45
N ASP A 502 27.58 -20.47 24.53
CA ASP A 502 28.33 -21.53 25.22
C ASP A 502 28.90 -21.10 26.58
N ALA A 503 28.48 -19.94 27.12
CA ALA A 503 28.96 -19.36 28.38
C ALA A 503 27.83 -19.25 29.42
#